data_AF-A0A934ETU6-F1
#
_entry.id   AF-A0A934ETU6-F1
#
_cell.length_a   1.000
_cell.length_b   1.000
_cell.length_c   1.000
_cell.angle_alpha   90.00
_cell.angle_beta   90.00
_cell.angle_gamma   90.00
#
_symmetry.space_group_name_H-M   'P 1'
#
loop_
_entity.id
_entity.type
_entity.pdbx_description
1 polymer ?
#
loop_
_entity_poly.entity_id
_entity_poly.type
_entity_poly.pdbx_seq_one_letter_code
_entity_poly.pdbx_strand_id
1 'polypeptide(L)'
;MTKLIAYKNTDKVCFCQIKFRSRERILISIATAPEPSIKVIKLLAGVIPYKTIWEFNTANKGRKDPHAGMISMFTDKKASEVNHPLDAIILKLIPCRSCNEAVSVLRQAEQAYYFLSS
;
A
#
# COMPACT_ATOMS: atom_id res chain seq x y z
N MET A 1 -6.61 -18.93 2.98
CA MET A 1 -5.33 -18.22 3.19
C MET A 1 -5.36 -16.90 2.44
N THR A 2 -4.70 -15.86 2.94
CA THR A 2 -4.52 -14.61 2.19
C THR A 2 -3.53 -14.87 1.05
N LYS A 3 -3.85 -14.41 -0.16
CA LYS A 3 -3.09 -14.75 -1.37
C LYS A 3 -2.86 -13.52 -2.24
N LEU A 4 -1.64 -13.37 -2.74
CA LEU A 4 -1.29 -12.46 -3.82
C LEU A 4 -1.85 -13.04 -5.13
N ILE A 5 -2.77 -12.31 -5.77
CA ILE A 5 -3.47 -12.74 -6.99
C ILE A 5 -2.76 -12.23 -8.23
N ALA A 6 -2.33 -10.98 -8.18
CA ALA A 6 -1.61 -10.33 -9.26
C ALA A 6 -0.53 -9.44 -8.66
N TYR A 7 0.58 -9.33 -9.38
CA TYR A 7 1.69 -8.45 -9.04
C TYR A 7 2.30 -7.97 -10.35
N LYS A 8 2.46 -6.66 -10.48
CA LYS A 8 3.18 -6.07 -11.59
C LYS A 8 3.97 -4.89 -11.05
N ASN A 9 5.27 -4.94 -11.23
CA ASN A 9 6.19 -3.88 -10.88
C ASN A 9 7.07 -3.59 -12.10
N THR A 10 6.79 -2.49 -12.78
CA THR A 10 7.47 -2.02 -13.99
C THR A 10 7.50 -0.49 -13.96
N ASP A 11 8.40 0.13 -14.72
CA ASP A 11 8.52 1.60 -14.78
C ASP A 11 7.22 2.33 -15.15
N LYS A 12 6.32 1.64 -15.86
CA LYS A 12 5.04 2.18 -16.34
C LYS A 12 3.85 1.83 -15.43
N VAL A 13 3.96 0.73 -14.68
CA VAL A 13 2.82 0.14 -13.97
C VAL A 13 3.32 -0.55 -12.71
N CYS A 14 2.80 -0.12 -11.56
CA CYS A 14 3.10 -0.70 -10.27
C CYS A 14 1.81 -0.98 -9.48
N PHE A 15 1.39 -2.25 -9.42
CA PHE A 15 0.21 -2.66 -8.66
C PHE A 15 0.32 -4.10 -8.15
N CYS A 16 -0.45 -4.41 -7.12
CA CYS A 16 -0.75 -5.78 -6.75
C CYS A 16 -2.22 -5.98 -6.38
N GLN A 17 -2.68 -7.22 -6.45
CA GLN A 17 -4.00 -7.61 -5.96
C GLN A 17 -3.85 -8.64 -4.85
N ILE A 18 -4.56 -8.43 -3.74
CA ILE A 18 -4.58 -9.34 -2.60
C ILE A 18 -6.00 -9.85 -2.41
N LYS A 19 -6.14 -11.17 -2.27
CA LYS A 19 -7.38 -11.83 -1.81
C LYS A 19 -7.22 -12.23 -0.36
N PHE A 20 -8.09 -11.70 0.50
CA PHE A 20 -8.09 -12.02 1.92
C PHE A 20 -8.84 -13.32 2.23
N ARG A 21 -8.70 -13.82 3.47
CA ARG A 21 -9.44 -14.98 3.97
C ARG A 21 -10.96 -14.76 3.97
N SER A 22 -11.41 -13.52 4.19
CA SER A 22 -12.81 -13.10 4.07
C SER A 22 -13.37 -13.21 2.64
N ARG A 23 -12.55 -13.60 1.65
CA ARG A 23 -12.84 -13.64 0.21
C ARG A 23 -12.92 -12.26 -0.46
N GLU A 24 -12.82 -11.19 0.32
CA GLU A 24 -12.67 -9.83 -0.20
C GLU A 24 -11.36 -9.71 -0.99
N ARG A 25 -11.36 -8.82 -1.98
CA ARG A 25 -10.15 -8.50 -2.76
C ARG A 25 -9.89 -7.02 -2.75
N ILE A 26 -8.61 -6.68 -2.78
CA ILE A 26 -8.14 -5.32 -2.93
C ILE A 26 -7.16 -5.23 -4.10
N LEU A 27 -7.16 -4.07 -4.75
CA LEU A 27 -6.14 -3.62 -5.66
C LEU A 27 -5.32 -2.54 -4.95
N ILE A 28 -4.02 -2.69 -4.94
CA ILE A 28 -3.06 -1.72 -4.45
C ILE A 28 -2.33 -1.18 -5.65
N SER A 29 -2.40 0.13 -5.87
CA SER A 29 -1.75 0.80 -6.99
C SER A 29 -0.81 1.87 -6.46
N ILE A 30 0.42 1.89 -6.97
CA ILE A 30 1.41 2.91 -6.69
C ILE A 30 1.55 3.76 -7.96
N ALA A 31 1.19 5.04 -7.85
CA ALA A 31 1.47 6.03 -8.88
C ALA A 31 2.73 6.79 -8.48
N THR A 32 3.63 6.99 -9.45
CA THR A 32 4.94 7.63 -9.24
C THR A 32 5.06 9.00 -9.92
N ALA A 33 4.25 9.26 -10.95
CA ALA A 33 4.21 10.53 -11.66
C ALA A 33 2.75 10.91 -12.00
N PRO A 34 2.38 12.21 -11.99
CA PRO A 34 3.18 13.38 -11.56
C PRO A 34 3.29 13.52 -10.03
N GLU A 35 2.42 12.87 -9.27
CA GLU A 35 2.43 12.90 -7.79
C GLU A 35 2.52 11.48 -7.22
N PRO A 36 3.51 11.19 -6.35
CA PRO A 36 3.64 9.88 -5.73
C PRO A 36 2.48 9.62 -4.78
N SER A 37 1.70 8.60 -5.08
CA SER A 37 0.53 8.21 -4.29
C SER A 37 0.33 6.70 -4.27
N ILE A 38 -0.26 6.21 -3.18
CA ILE A 38 -0.69 4.82 -3.04
C ILE A 38 -2.20 4.82 -2.89
N LYS A 39 -2.88 4.03 -3.71
CA LYS A 39 -4.32 3.81 -3.63
C LYS A 39 -4.59 2.36 -3.32
N VAL A 40 -5.42 2.12 -2.31
CA VAL A 40 -5.94 0.80 -1.97
C VAL A 40 -7.45 0.80 -2.20
N ILE A 41 -7.86 -0.03 -3.16
CA ILE A 41 -9.21 -0.05 -3.70
C ILE A 41 -9.80 -1.44 -3.43
N LYS A 42 -10.97 -1.49 -2.77
CA LYS A 42 -11.75 -2.71 -2.64
C LYS A 42 -12.39 -3.06 -3.98
N LEU A 43 -12.32 -4.34 -4.35
CA LEU A 43 -12.90 -4.86 -5.58
C LEU A 43 -14.18 -5.66 -5.29
N LEU A 44 -15.28 -5.31 -5.98
CA LEU A 44 -16.51 -6.11 -6.02
C LEU A 44 -16.32 -7.29 -6.99
N ALA A 45 -16.76 -8.48 -6.56
CA ALA A 45 -16.54 -9.74 -7.27
C ALA A 45 -15.07 -10.03 -7.64
N GLY A 46 -14.12 -9.29 -7.06
CA GLY A 46 -12.70 -9.41 -7.32
C GLY A 46 -12.19 -8.80 -8.63
N VAL A 47 -13.00 -8.00 -9.34
CA VAL A 47 -12.62 -7.39 -10.62
C VAL A 47 -13.00 -5.91 -10.68
N ILE A 48 -14.18 -5.54 -10.19
CA ILE A 48 -14.73 -4.20 -10.38
C ILE A 48 -14.30 -3.30 -9.22
N PRO A 49 -13.61 -2.16 -9.46
CA PRO A 49 -13.35 -1.16 -8.44
C PRO A 49 -14.65 -0.73 -7.75
N TYR A 50 -14.75 -0.97 -6.45
CA TYR A 50 -15.96 -0.67 -5.68
C TYR A 50 -15.80 0.58 -4.84
N LYS A 51 -14.70 0.66 -4.08
CA LYS A 51 -14.47 1.75 -3.13
C LYS A 51 -12.98 1.90 -2.82
N THR A 52 -12.45 3.12 -2.87
CA THR A 52 -11.15 3.43 -2.26
C THR A 52 -11.28 3.33 -0.75
N ILE A 53 -10.54 2.40 -0.15
CA ILE A 53 -10.59 2.14 1.30
C ILE A 53 -9.45 2.81 2.04
N TRP A 54 -8.37 3.16 1.33
CA TRP A 54 -7.26 3.93 1.84
C TRP A 54 -6.49 4.57 0.67
N GLU A 55 -6.02 5.79 0.87
CA GLU A 55 -5.20 6.53 -0.08
C GLU A 55 -4.16 7.35 0.68
N PHE A 56 -2.95 7.39 0.15
CA PHE A 56 -1.87 8.21 0.66
C PHE A 56 -1.27 9.01 -0.49
N ASN A 57 -1.24 10.33 -0.34
CA ASN A 57 -0.63 11.24 -1.30
C ASN A 57 0.46 12.07 -0.61
N THR A 58 1.64 12.11 -1.21
CA THR A 58 2.81 12.84 -0.71
C THR A 58 2.87 14.31 -1.15
N ALA A 59 2.04 14.71 -2.12
CA ALA A 59 2.05 16.05 -2.74
C ALA A 59 1.85 17.21 -1.76
N ASN A 60 1.22 16.97 -0.61
CA ASN A 60 0.86 18.03 0.33
C ASN A 60 1.94 18.41 1.36
N LYS A 61 3.12 17.77 1.38
CA LYS A 61 4.07 17.98 2.49
C LYS A 61 5.54 18.03 2.06
N GLY A 62 5.95 19.15 1.45
CA GLY A 62 7.24 19.85 1.57
C GLY A 62 8.58 19.09 1.68
N ARG A 63 8.64 17.77 1.45
CA ARG A 63 9.84 16.94 1.57
C ARG A 63 10.53 16.84 0.21
N LYS A 64 11.86 16.86 0.26
CA LYS A 64 12.76 16.78 -0.90
C LYS A 64 12.69 15.45 -1.67
N ASP A 65 12.14 14.38 -1.08
CA ASP A 65 11.95 13.09 -1.74
C ASP A 65 10.67 12.36 -1.26
N PRO A 66 9.54 12.51 -1.99
CA PRO A 66 8.28 11.82 -1.67
C PRO A 66 8.36 10.29 -1.80
N HIS A 67 9.24 9.76 -2.65
CA HIS A 67 9.43 8.32 -2.81
C HIS A 67 10.09 7.69 -1.58
N ALA A 68 11.15 8.32 -1.06
CA ALA A 68 11.80 7.87 0.17
C ALA A 68 10.84 7.91 1.38
N GLY A 69 9.97 8.92 1.44
CA GLY A 69 8.91 9.02 2.46
C GLY A 69 7.95 7.83 2.43
N MET A 70 7.47 7.46 1.24
CA MET A 70 6.60 6.30 1.05
C MET A 70 7.30 4.99 1.45
N ILE A 71 8.56 4.79 1.03
CA ILE A 71 9.31 3.58 1.41
C ILE A 71 9.45 3.51 2.94
N SER A 72 9.87 4.61 3.58
CA SER A 72 10.08 4.68 5.03
C SER A 72 8.85 4.37 5.89
N MET A 73 7.64 4.59 5.37
CA MET A 73 6.39 4.27 6.06
C MET A 73 6.14 2.75 6.14
N PHE A 74 6.65 2.00 5.17
CA PHE A 74 6.42 0.56 5.06
C PHE A 74 7.66 -0.29 5.35
N THR A 75 8.87 0.28 5.30
CA THR A 75 10.10 -0.37 5.73
C THR A 75 10.46 0.06 7.15
N ASP A 76 10.42 -0.88 8.10
CA ASP A 76 11.08 -0.66 9.39
C ASP A 76 12.58 -0.41 9.13
N LYS A 77 13.21 0.54 9.84
CA LYS A 77 14.63 0.96 9.71
C LYS A 77 15.67 -0.18 9.76
N LYS A 78 15.25 -1.44 9.97
CA LYS A 78 16.08 -2.66 9.98
C LYS A 78 16.10 -3.44 8.67
N ALA A 79 15.24 -3.13 7.69
CA ALA A 79 15.11 -3.94 6.50
C ALA A 79 15.95 -3.39 5.35
N SER A 80 17.24 -3.68 5.37
CA SER A 80 18.17 -3.48 4.25
C SER A 80 17.84 -4.34 3.01
N GLU A 81 16.71 -5.05 3.00
CA GLU A 81 16.35 -6.07 1.98
C GLU A 81 15.02 -5.80 1.25
N VAL A 82 14.29 -4.71 1.56
CA VAL A 82 13.02 -4.44 0.85
C VAL A 82 13.27 -3.68 -0.43
N ASN A 83 13.32 -4.43 -1.54
CA ASN A 83 13.66 -3.93 -2.88
C ASN A 83 12.59 -2.99 -3.48
N HIS A 84 11.34 -3.01 -3.01
CA HIS A 84 10.28 -2.17 -3.57
C HIS A 84 9.16 -1.82 -2.55
N PRO A 85 8.59 -0.59 -2.53
CA PRO A 85 7.52 -0.19 -1.62
C PRO A 85 6.27 -1.09 -1.70
N LEU A 86 5.97 -1.61 -2.89
CA LEU A 86 4.87 -2.56 -3.08
C LEU A 86 5.07 -3.85 -2.27
N ASP A 87 6.30 -4.35 -2.18
CA ASP A 87 6.64 -5.57 -1.43
C ASP A 87 6.50 -5.32 0.07
N ALA A 88 6.92 -4.14 0.55
CA ALA A 88 6.75 -3.71 1.93
C ALA A 88 5.26 -3.69 2.34
N ILE A 89 4.41 -3.13 1.47
CA ILE A 89 2.95 -3.07 1.70
C ILE A 89 2.36 -4.49 1.70
N ILE A 90 2.78 -5.35 0.77
CA ILE A 90 2.32 -6.75 0.71
C ILE A 90 2.68 -7.47 2.01
N LEU A 91 3.92 -7.35 2.50
CA LEU A 91 4.37 -7.99 3.74
C LEU A 91 3.50 -7.58 4.93
N LYS A 92 3.12 -6.30 5.04
CA LYS A 92 2.23 -5.82 6.11
C LYS A 92 0.78 -6.31 5.96
N LEU A 93 0.30 -6.55 4.74
CA LEU A 93 -1.10 -6.89 4.47
C LEU A 93 -1.37 -8.39 4.33
N ILE A 94 -0.36 -9.22 4.04
CA ILE A 94 -0.47 -10.69 3.99
C ILE A 94 -1.06 -11.28 5.29
N PRO A 95 -0.69 -10.81 6.50
CA PRO A 95 -1.27 -11.31 7.75
C PRO A 95 -2.76 -10.99 7.93
N CYS A 96 -3.28 -9.94 7.26
CA CYS A 96 -4.66 -9.50 7.41
C CYS A 96 -5.66 -10.52 6.86
N ARG A 97 -6.82 -10.62 7.52
CA ARG A 97 -7.89 -11.55 7.18
C ARG A 97 -9.04 -10.90 6.42
N SER A 98 -9.16 -9.57 6.46
CA SER A 98 -10.22 -8.78 5.84
C SER A 98 -9.75 -7.40 5.38
N CYS A 99 -10.57 -6.72 4.58
CA CYS A 99 -10.30 -5.33 4.20
C CYS A 99 -10.27 -4.39 5.41
N ASN A 100 -11.09 -4.63 6.44
CA ASN A 100 -11.15 -3.78 7.63
C ASN A 100 -9.84 -3.85 8.43
N GLU A 101 -9.30 -5.06 8.61
CA GLU A 101 -7.99 -5.24 9.24
C GLU A 101 -6.88 -4.56 8.44
N ALA A 102 -6.89 -4.70 7.11
CA ALA A 102 -5.92 -4.06 6.23
C ALA A 102 -5.96 -2.53 6.36
N VAL A 103 -7.14 -1.92 6.39
CA VAL A 103 -7.31 -0.47 6.59
C VAL A 103 -6.77 -0.03 7.94
N SER A 104 -7.05 -0.79 9.02
CA SER A 104 -6.52 -0.47 10.35
C SER A 104 -5.00 -0.48 10.39
N VAL A 105 -4.36 -1.48 9.79
CA VAL A 105 -2.89 -1.57 9.68
C VAL A 105 -2.31 -0.41 8.88
N LEU A 106 -2.94 -0.06 7.75
CA LEU A 106 -2.50 1.06 6.91
C LEU A 106 -2.61 2.40 7.64
N ARG A 107 -3.71 2.65 8.35
CA ARG A 107 -3.90 3.87 9.15
C ARG A 107 -2.90 3.96 10.31
N GLN A 108 -2.59 2.85 10.97
CA GLN A 108 -1.57 2.82 12.02
C GLN A 108 -0.18 3.16 11.47
N ALA A 109 0.18 2.59 10.31
CA ALA A 109 1.42 2.93 9.63
C ALA A 109 1.47 4.42 9.25
N GLU A 110 0.33 4.98 8.82
CA GLU A 110 0.22 6.39 8.45
C GLU A 110 0.41 7.32 9.66
N GLN A 111 -0.24 7.00 10.78
CA GLN A 111 -0.10 7.73 12.03
C GLN A 111 1.34 7.69 12.56
N ALA A 112 1.98 6.52 12.54
CA ALA A 112 3.38 6.37 12.93
C ALA A 112 4.31 7.20 12.03
N TYR A 113 4.05 7.23 10.72
CA TYR A 113 4.78 8.08 9.79
C TYR A 113 4.65 9.57 10.13
N TYR A 114 3.43 10.06 10.43
CA TYR A 114 3.24 11.46 10.82
C TYR A 114 3.92 11.80 12.15
N PHE A 115 3.88 10.91 13.13
CA PHE A 115 4.54 11.12 14.43
C PHE A 115 6.07 11.24 14.29
N LEU A 116 6.69 10.40 13.46
CA LEU A 116 8.14 10.45 13.18
C LEU A 116 8.56 11.61 12.26
N SER A 117 7.58 12.30 11.66
CA SER A 117 7.78 13.39 10.71
C SER A 117 7.49 14.77 11.29
N SER A 118 7.05 14.82 12.55
CA SER A 118 6.80 16.03 13.34
C SER A 118 8.02 16.35 14.20
#